data_AF-A0A0C4FAR9-F1
#
_entry.id   AF-A0A0C4FAR9-F1
#
_cell.length_a   1.000
_cell.length_b   1.000
_cell.length_c   1.000
_cell.angle_alpha   90.00
_cell.angle_beta   90.00
_cell.angle_gamma   90.00
#
_symmetry.space_group_name_H-M   'P 1'
#
loop_
_entity.id
_entity.type
_entity.pdbx_description
1 polymer ?
#
loop_
_entity_poly.entity_id
_entity_poly.type
_entity_poly.pdbx_seq_one_letter_code
_entity_poly.pdbx_strand_id
1 'polypeptide(L)'
;MSSLDDKSPASSAPAAAAPHLEPAKSAPPAGSQPAADCFFFVELQWDGDVFGRSTVKRTPSPFWSEPFRFAEIGSFKTPLVLNVYQISRAPGLAAQISLVGRRALDCRALAKNAPLQLWLPIYADDTLAEPPPANLTQIVGELNLSITVIEQVVLAEAEYAKMMNVGVLSLSLCAGWRGESDLGTAGAQFLNNDNDIELVLNLAHMAVGELDRLSELLIRIYEANERLVERISQLAALEINGDQSTASILFRANTLLTKMLEAYMRLVGRTFLEASLGAVIRRICGAKVELEIDPAKLKGSLSAHQKEKMVGENARELTKIANEIWQSMYINRSKCPGRLRKIFVKIQELVGNAYADQDMRLTSISAFVFLRFFVPAILNPRLFNLIQFQPDSKSQRTLTLVAKTLQGLGNLTLFGVKEPWMSAMNEFISTQLDSFRDYISFIASDSDGSAKPEWTSNQFEAYGLPYALRASLPPASRDGIPTLPHLLDPVRDCALLASLVTLIHRKPSGDAPPTLRSSLLPT
;
A
#
# COMPACT_ATOMS: atom_id res chain seq x y z
N MET A 1 -17.89 -38.49 62.38
CA MET A 1 -18.21 -37.59 63.52
C MET A 1 -17.40 -36.34 63.27
N SER A 2 -17.88 -35.13 63.00
CA SER A 2 -19.19 -34.43 63.05
C SER A 2 -18.92 -33.09 62.30
N SER A 3 -19.52 -32.83 61.14
CA SER A 3 -20.65 -31.90 60.91
C SER A 3 -20.46 -30.41 61.27
N LEU A 4 -20.66 -29.56 60.23
CA LEU A 4 -21.21 -28.18 60.22
C LEU A 4 -20.26 -27.07 60.74
N ASP A 5 -20.14 -25.87 60.16
CA ASP A 5 -21.08 -25.03 59.40
C ASP A 5 -20.37 -24.02 58.48
N ASP A 6 -21.14 -23.58 57.49
CA ASP A 6 -20.95 -22.53 56.49
C ASP A 6 -20.93 -21.11 57.12
N LYS A 7 -20.04 -20.22 56.65
CA LYS A 7 -20.14 -18.75 56.84
C LYS A 7 -19.13 -17.98 56.00
N SER A 8 -19.64 -17.20 55.04
CA SER A 8 -18.96 -16.13 54.32
C SER A 8 -18.48 -15.00 55.26
N PRO A 9 -17.55 -14.14 54.80
CA PRO A 9 -17.77 -12.71 54.96
C PRO A 9 -17.40 -11.85 53.73
N ALA A 10 -18.38 -11.01 53.37
CA ALA A 10 -18.35 -9.60 52.94
C ALA A 10 -17.13 -8.94 52.23
N SER A 11 -17.45 -8.34 51.07
CA SER A 11 -17.27 -6.90 50.73
C SER A 11 -15.88 -6.33 50.39
N SER A 12 -15.69 -6.00 49.09
CA SER A 12 -15.07 -4.73 48.67
C SER A 12 -15.83 -4.14 47.47
N ALA A 13 -16.43 -2.97 47.68
CA ALA A 13 -17.28 -2.24 46.74
C ALA A 13 -16.53 -1.71 45.49
N PRO A 14 -17.23 -1.49 44.35
CA PRO A 14 -16.65 -0.90 43.15
C PRO A 14 -16.40 0.61 43.31
N ALA A 15 -15.28 1.10 42.76
CA ALA A 15 -14.90 2.51 42.77
C ALA A 15 -15.94 3.36 42.00
N ALA A 16 -16.41 4.42 42.65
CA ALA A 16 -17.46 5.31 42.18
C ALA A 16 -17.06 6.08 40.91
N ALA A 17 -18.01 6.20 39.98
CA ALA A 17 -17.93 7.07 38.81
C ALA A 17 -17.85 8.55 39.22
N ALA A 18 -16.92 9.29 38.61
CA ALA A 18 -16.82 10.75 38.77
C ALA A 18 -18.00 11.46 38.07
N PRO A 19 -18.47 12.61 38.57
CA PRO A 19 -19.70 13.22 38.09
C PRO A 19 -19.53 13.83 36.69
N HIS A 20 -20.49 13.54 35.82
CA HIS A 20 -20.66 14.17 34.52
C HIS A 20 -20.89 15.69 34.67
N LEU A 21 -20.07 16.51 34.03
CA LEU A 21 -20.35 17.94 33.81
C LEU A 21 -21.20 18.08 32.55
N GLU A 22 -22.46 18.49 32.70
CA GLU A 22 -23.30 18.88 31.56
C GLU A 22 -22.77 20.18 30.92
N PRO A 23 -22.86 20.33 29.58
CA PRO A 23 -22.43 21.55 28.91
C PRO A 23 -23.42 22.69 29.19
N ALA A 24 -22.97 23.70 29.93
CA ALA A 24 -23.71 24.93 30.15
C ALA A 24 -23.92 25.69 28.81
N LYS A 25 -25.17 25.76 28.33
CA LYS A 25 -25.57 26.67 27.26
C LYS A 25 -25.57 28.10 27.79
N SER A 26 -24.46 28.82 27.62
CA SER A 26 -24.43 30.29 27.74
C SER A 26 -24.42 30.91 26.34
N ALA A 27 -25.41 31.77 26.07
CA ALA A 27 -25.42 32.61 24.88
C ALA A 27 -24.33 33.70 25.03
N PRO A 28 -23.57 34.05 23.97
CA PRO A 28 -22.54 35.07 24.09
C PRO A 28 -23.17 36.46 24.19
N PRO A 29 -22.61 37.38 24.99
CA PRO A 29 -23.05 38.77 25.03
C PRO A 29 -22.73 39.47 23.70
N ALA A 30 -23.62 40.33 23.26
CA ALA A 30 -23.46 41.11 22.03
C ALA A 30 -22.28 42.09 22.17
N GLY A 31 -21.22 41.88 21.37
CA GLY A 31 -20.10 42.83 21.27
C GLY A 31 -18.69 42.25 21.15
N SER A 32 -18.48 41.03 20.66
CA SER A 32 -17.13 40.46 20.49
C SER A 32 -16.55 40.72 19.09
N GLN A 33 -15.28 41.15 19.07
CA GLN A 33 -14.42 41.31 17.89
C GLN A 33 -14.43 40.05 16.99
N PRO A 34 -14.13 40.16 15.67
CA PRO A 34 -14.10 38.99 14.79
C PRO A 34 -13.13 37.95 15.35
N ALA A 35 -13.66 36.80 15.78
CA ALA A 35 -12.89 35.73 16.37
C ALA A 35 -11.74 35.33 15.45
N ALA A 36 -10.52 35.25 15.98
CA ALA A 36 -9.36 34.79 15.24
C ALA A 36 -9.66 33.42 14.61
N ASP A 37 -9.31 33.25 13.34
CA ASP A 37 -9.46 31.96 12.69
C ASP A 37 -8.52 30.95 13.33
N CYS A 38 -9.10 30.05 14.12
CA CYS A 38 -8.38 28.99 14.81
C CYS A 38 -8.59 27.68 14.06
N PHE A 39 -7.47 27.01 13.75
CA PHE A 39 -7.46 25.70 13.13
C PHE A 39 -6.74 24.71 14.03
N PHE A 40 -7.13 23.45 14.01
CA PHE A 40 -6.56 22.42 14.87
C PHE A 40 -6.10 21.20 14.08
N PHE A 41 -5.02 20.57 14.54
CA PHE A 41 -4.58 19.26 14.06
C PHE A 41 -3.95 18.47 15.21
N VAL A 42 -3.88 17.15 15.03
CA VAL A 42 -3.24 16.23 15.98
C VAL A 42 -1.98 15.68 15.35
N GLU A 43 -0.93 15.57 16.14
CA GLU A 43 0.32 14.92 15.80
C GLU A 43 0.50 13.70 16.70
N LEU A 44 0.84 12.57 16.08
CA LEU A 44 1.15 11.31 16.74
C LEU A 44 2.67 11.17 16.79
N GLN A 45 3.21 11.08 18.00
CA GLN A 45 4.65 11.02 18.25
C GLN A 45 5.00 9.77 19.06
N TRP A 46 6.09 9.09 18.71
CA TRP A 46 6.59 7.90 19.40
C TRP A 46 8.11 7.94 19.43
N ASP A 47 8.76 7.57 20.55
CA ASP A 47 10.23 7.63 20.69
C ASP A 47 10.86 8.99 20.29
N GLY A 48 10.09 10.08 20.35
CA GLY A 48 10.51 11.41 19.91
C GLY A 48 10.24 11.74 18.44
N ASP A 49 9.98 10.74 17.60
CA ASP A 49 9.70 10.91 16.17
C ASP A 49 8.22 11.10 15.87
N VAL A 50 7.89 11.85 14.83
CA VAL A 50 6.52 12.09 14.37
C VAL A 50 6.10 10.99 13.40
N PHE A 51 5.14 10.17 13.81
CA PHE A 51 4.62 9.04 13.04
C PHE A 51 3.41 9.41 12.18
N GLY A 52 2.66 10.44 12.56
CA GLY A 52 1.49 10.86 11.80
C GLY A 52 0.99 12.24 12.18
N ARG A 53 0.29 12.90 11.26
CA ARG A 53 -0.42 14.16 11.48
C ARG A 53 -1.80 14.08 10.84
N SER A 54 -2.81 14.57 11.54
CA SER A 54 -4.17 14.67 11.00
C SER A 54 -4.33 15.88 10.08
N THR A 55 -5.42 15.91 9.31
CA THR A 55 -5.77 17.11 8.56
C THR A 55 -6.11 18.29 9.49
N VAL A 56 -5.77 19.49 9.02
CA VAL A 56 -6.09 20.74 9.72
C VAL A 56 -7.59 21.03 9.60
N LYS A 57 -8.27 21.26 10.72
CA LYS A 57 -9.72 21.54 10.80
C LYS A 57 -9.99 22.93 11.37
N ARG A 58 -10.88 23.70 10.74
CA ARG A 58 -11.30 25.04 11.18
C ARG A 58 -12.57 24.96 12.04
N THR A 59 -12.46 24.39 13.23
CA THR A 59 -13.56 24.29 14.21
C THR A 59 -12.98 24.08 15.60
N PRO A 60 -13.58 24.66 16.66
CA PRO A 60 -13.17 24.40 18.05
C PRO A 60 -13.49 22.98 18.53
N SER A 61 -14.35 22.24 17.81
CA SER A 61 -14.67 20.83 18.07
C SER A 61 -14.36 19.99 16.83
N PRO A 62 -13.08 19.74 16.54
CA PRO A 62 -12.66 19.02 15.34
C PRO A 62 -13.00 17.53 15.40
N PHE A 63 -13.51 17.02 14.28
CA PHE A 63 -13.70 15.60 14.04
C PHE A 63 -12.75 15.14 12.94
N TRP A 64 -11.88 14.19 13.27
CA TRP A 64 -10.95 13.56 12.35
C TRP A 64 -11.37 12.11 12.13
N SER A 65 -11.86 11.79 10.94
CA SER A 65 -12.20 10.43 10.53
C SER A 65 -11.04 9.75 9.79
N GLU A 66 -9.82 9.97 10.27
CA GLU A 66 -8.58 9.55 9.61
C GLU A 66 -7.97 8.36 10.36
N PRO A 67 -7.84 7.19 9.71
CA PRO A 67 -7.17 6.05 10.33
C PRO A 67 -5.65 6.18 10.20
N PHE A 68 -4.94 5.98 11.31
CA PHE A 68 -3.49 5.80 11.31
C PHE A 68 -3.16 4.32 11.55
N ARG A 69 -2.35 3.73 10.68
CA ARG A 69 -1.88 2.34 10.82
C ARG A 69 -0.36 2.34 10.85
N PHE A 70 0.21 1.78 11.90
CA PHE A 70 1.65 1.65 12.09
C PHE A 70 1.98 0.16 12.12
N ALA A 71 2.70 -0.32 11.11
CA ALA A 71 3.06 -1.74 10.99
C ALA A 71 4.25 -2.13 11.87
N GLU A 72 5.10 -1.15 12.21
CA GLU A 72 6.32 -1.29 13.00
C GLU A 72 6.42 -0.11 13.94
N ILE A 73 5.96 -0.32 15.16
CA ILE A 73 6.21 0.61 16.25
C ILE A 73 7.40 0.00 16.97
N GLY A 74 8.53 0.71 17.01
CA GLY A 74 9.84 0.21 17.44
C GLY A 74 9.82 -0.48 18.80
N SER A 75 10.29 0.18 19.84
CA SER A 75 10.17 -0.39 21.18
C SER A 75 8.91 0.16 21.85
N PHE A 76 8.09 -0.71 22.45
CA PHE A 76 7.02 -0.26 23.36
C PHE A 76 7.58 0.32 24.68
N LYS A 77 8.84 0.79 24.70
CA LYS A 77 9.47 1.37 25.90
C LYS A 77 8.92 2.76 26.18
N THR A 78 8.56 3.53 25.16
CA THR A 78 7.93 4.85 25.32
C THR A 78 6.44 4.81 25.00
N PRO A 79 5.62 5.64 25.66
CA PRO A 79 4.20 5.78 25.34
C PRO A 79 4.00 6.48 23.98
N LEU A 80 2.87 6.20 23.33
CA LEU A 80 2.36 7.02 22.22
C LEU A 80 1.99 8.39 22.76
N VAL A 81 2.51 9.46 22.17
CA VAL A 81 2.14 10.82 22.55
C VAL A 81 1.27 11.45 21.47
N LEU A 82 0.09 11.90 21.88
CA LEU A 82 -0.85 12.66 21.06
C LEU A 82 -0.68 14.14 21.40
N ASN A 83 -0.15 14.93 20.48
CA ASN A 83 -0.01 16.38 20.62
C ASN A 83 -1.13 17.08 19.83
N VAL A 84 -1.91 17.94 20.48
CA VAL A 84 -2.96 18.74 19.84
C VAL A 84 -2.43 20.15 19.62
N TYR A 85 -2.38 20.58 18.36
CA TYR A 85 -1.88 21.89 17.98
C TYR A 85 -3.01 22.79 17.48
N GLN A 86 -2.83 24.09 17.72
CA GLN A 86 -3.66 25.15 17.17
C GLN A 86 -2.83 26.01 16.21
N ILE A 87 -3.43 26.38 15.09
CA ILE A 87 -2.92 27.37 14.15
C ILE A 87 -3.80 28.61 14.30
N SER A 88 -3.20 29.71 14.73
CA SER A 88 -3.86 31.02 14.75
C SER A 88 -3.46 31.83 13.52
N ARG A 89 -4.45 32.41 12.84
CA ARG A 89 -4.22 33.33 11.71
C ARG A 89 -4.87 34.67 12.00
N ALA A 90 -4.02 35.66 12.31
CA ALA A 90 -4.43 37.06 12.40
C ALA A 90 -4.21 37.76 11.04
N PRO A 91 -5.10 38.70 10.63
CA PRO A 91 -4.91 39.45 9.39
C PRO A 91 -3.57 40.19 9.38
N GLY A 92 -2.75 39.96 8.36
CA GLY A 92 -1.45 40.64 8.19
C GLY A 92 -0.26 40.01 8.92
N LEU A 93 -0.45 38.91 9.67
CA LEU A 93 0.61 38.18 10.36
C LEU A 93 0.80 36.77 9.77
N ALA A 94 2.01 36.23 9.92
CA ALA A 94 2.29 34.83 9.61
C ALA A 94 1.47 33.90 10.53
N ALA A 95 1.06 32.75 10.01
CA ALA A 95 0.35 31.76 10.81
C ALA A 95 1.25 31.23 11.94
N GLN A 96 0.76 31.27 13.17
CA GLN A 96 1.49 30.77 14.34
C GLN A 96 0.91 29.41 14.76
N ILE A 97 1.80 28.44 14.97
CA ILE A 97 1.45 27.10 15.47
C ILE A 97 1.82 27.05 16.96
N SER A 98 0.86 26.71 17.81
CA SER A 98 1.04 26.56 19.25
C SER A 98 0.49 25.21 19.73
N LEU A 99 1.21 24.55 20.64
CA LEU A 99 0.72 23.35 21.31
C LEU A 99 -0.42 23.75 22.26
N VAL A 100 -1.59 23.11 22.10
CA VAL A 100 -2.76 23.30 22.98
C VAL A 100 -2.66 22.39 24.19
N GLY A 101 -2.26 21.15 23.95
CA GLY A 101 -2.04 20.18 25.00
C GLY A 101 -1.67 18.81 24.45
N ARG A 102 -1.37 17.88 25.35
CA ARG A 102 -0.89 16.54 24.98
C ARG A 102 -1.44 15.43 25.87
N ARG A 103 -1.36 14.20 25.38
CA ARG A 103 -1.67 12.97 26.13
C ARG A 103 -0.71 11.85 25.76
N ALA A 104 -0.08 11.25 26.77
CA ALA A 104 0.70 10.02 26.62
C ALA A 104 -0.21 8.79 26.85
N LEU A 105 -0.02 7.75 26.05
CA LEU A 105 -0.77 6.51 26.09
C LEU A 105 0.21 5.33 26.13
N ASP A 106 0.25 4.59 27.23
CA ASP A 106 1.02 3.35 27.31
C ASP A 106 0.27 2.22 26.58
N CYS A 107 0.65 1.98 25.33
CA CYS A 107 0.04 0.95 24.51
C CYS A 107 0.26 -0.47 25.04
N ARG A 108 1.15 -0.70 26.02
CA ARG A 108 1.31 -2.00 26.69
C ARG A 108 0.15 -2.31 27.62
N ALA A 109 -0.40 -1.29 28.28
CA ALA A 109 -1.52 -1.42 29.20
C ALA A 109 -2.87 -1.61 28.47
N LEU A 110 -2.92 -1.34 27.16
CA LEU A 110 -4.12 -1.52 26.36
C LEU A 110 -4.39 -2.99 26.04
N ALA A 111 -5.67 -3.36 26.05
CA ALA A 111 -6.11 -4.69 25.60
C ALA A 111 -5.68 -4.92 24.16
N LYS A 112 -5.12 -6.11 23.91
CA LYS A 112 -4.58 -6.50 22.61
C LYS A 112 -5.66 -7.14 21.74
N ASN A 113 -5.52 -6.98 20.44
CA ASN A 113 -6.32 -7.65 19.40
C ASN A 113 -7.82 -7.35 19.45
N ALA A 114 -8.22 -6.23 20.07
CA ALA A 114 -9.59 -5.73 20.09
C ALA A 114 -9.63 -4.21 19.92
N PRO A 115 -10.63 -3.66 19.21
CA PRO A 115 -10.82 -2.21 19.14
C PRO A 115 -11.27 -1.67 20.49
N LEU A 116 -10.57 -0.65 20.97
CA LEU A 116 -10.87 0.08 22.18
C LEU A 116 -11.28 1.50 21.82
N GLN A 117 -12.48 1.92 22.23
CA GLN A 117 -12.86 3.32 22.20
C GLN A 117 -12.49 3.98 23.53
N LEU A 118 -11.75 5.08 23.46
CA LEU A 118 -11.21 5.78 24.61
C LEU A 118 -11.54 7.27 24.50
N TRP A 119 -12.07 7.84 25.58
CA TRP A 119 -12.12 9.28 25.79
C TRP A 119 -10.92 9.69 26.62
N LEU A 120 -10.00 10.42 25.99
CA LEU A 120 -8.73 10.80 26.60
C LEU A 120 -8.73 12.30 26.94
N PRO A 121 -8.50 12.68 28.21
CA PRO A 121 -8.28 14.08 28.55
C PRO A 121 -6.96 14.57 27.95
N ILE A 122 -6.97 15.79 27.42
CA ILE A 122 -5.81 16.49 26.89
C ILE A 122 -5.36 17.52 27.92
N TYR A 123 -4.09 17.48 28.31
CA TYR A 123 -3.54 18.34 29.34
C TYR A 123 -2.70 19.47 28.74
N ALA A 124 -2.80 20.68 29.31
CA ALA A 124 -2.04 21.86 28.85
C ALA A 124 -0.52 21.74 29.03
N ASP A 125 -0.07 20.95 30.02
CA ASP A 125 1.31 20.97 30.52
C ASP A 125 2.20 19.89 29.89
N ASP A 126 3.52 20.15 29.89
CA ASP A 126 4.54 19.44 29.11
C ASP A 126 5.16 18.24 29.86
N THR A 127 4.69 17.95 31.08
CA THR A 127 5.28 16.89 31.92
C THR A 127 4.73 15.50 31.56
N LEU A 128 5.57 14.67 30.94
CA LEU A 128 5.31 13.25 30.60
C LEU A 128 5.22 12.30 31.83
N ALA A 129 5.13 12.82 33.06
CA ALA A 129 5.11 12.01 34.26
C ALA A 129 3.67 11.57 34.60
N GLU A 130 3.42 10.25 34.59
CA GLU A 130 2.25 9.67 35.28
C GLU A 130 2.67 9.15 36.67
N PRO A 131 1.89 9.43 37.74
CA PRO A 131 0.72 10.30 37.76
C PRO A 131 1.13 11.79 37.85
N PRO A 132 0.35 12.72 37.25
CA PRO A 132 0.60 14.14 37.41
C PRO A 132 0.38 14.59 38.86
N PRO A 133 1.17 15.55 39.38
CA PRO A 133 0.96 16.11 40.71
C PRO A 133 -0.42 16.80 40.76
N ALA A 134 -1.18 16.54 41.82
CA ALA A 134 -2.60 16.87 42.00
C ALA A 134 -2.98 18.37 41.86
N ASN A 135 -2.02 19.27 41.65
CA ASN A 135 -2.21 20.71 41.70
C ASN A 135 -1.93 21.45 40.37
N LEU A 136 -1.57 20.78 39.25
CA LEU A 136 -1.11 21.49 38.04
C LEU A 136 -1.67 21.05 36.67
N THR A 137 -2.47 19.98 36.54
CA THR A 137 -2.95 19.56 35.22
C THR A 137 -4.31 20.16 34.85
N GLN A 138 -4.30 21.32 34.18
CA GLN A 138 -5.50 21.86 33.53
C GLN A 138 -5.86 20.99 32.32
N ILE A 139 -7.02 20.32 32.37
CA ILE A 139 -7.62 19.64 31.22
C ILE A 139 -8.13 20.73 30.27
N VAL A 140 -7.59 20.77 29.05
CA VAL A 140 -7.96 21.75 28.01
C VAL A 140 -9.00 21.23 27.04
N GLY A 141 -9.23 19.91 27.02
CA GLY A 141 -10.23 19.26 26.20
C GLY A 141 -10.19 17.75 26.33
N GLU A 142 -11.03 17.07 25.55
CA GLU A 142 -11.07 15.61 25.46
C GLU A 142 -10.97 15.16 24.01
N LEU A 143 -10.32 14.02 23.78
CA LEU A 143 -10.17 13.40 22.48
C LEU A 143 -10.76 11.99 22.52
N ASN A 144 -11.75 11.73 21.67
CA ASN A 144 -12.24 10.37 21.44
C ASN A 144 -11.40 9.69 20.35
N LEU A 145 -10.78 8.55 20.67
CA LEU A 145 -10.13 7.70 19.68
C LEU A 145 -10.61 6.24 19.75
N SER A 146 -10.58 5.59 18.59
CA SER A 146 -10.65 4.14 18.48
C SER A 146 -9.24 3.61 18.20
N ILE A 147 -8.67 2.84 19.12
CA ILE A 147 -7.34 2.22 18.99
C ILE A 147 -7.43 0.71 19.00
N THR A 148 -6.65 0.06 18.14
CA THR A 148 -6.48 -1.40 18.14
C THR A 148 -4.99 -1.68 18.20
N VAL A 149 -4.53 -2.33 19.29
CA VAL A 149 -3.13 -2.77 19.40
C VAL A 149 -3.06 -4.24 19.03
N ILE A 150 -2.37 -4.55 17.93
CA ILE A 150 -2.16 -5.93 17.50
C ILE A 150 -0.78 -6.38 17.99
N GLU A 151 -0.77 -7.40 18.82
CA GLU A 151 0.47 -8.04 19.27
C GLU A 151 0.66 -9.33 18.48
N GLN A 152 1.83 -9.45 17.84
CA GLN A 152 2.16 -10.58 17.01
C GLN A 152 3.43 -11.24 17.52
N VAL A 153 3.32 -12.50 17.90
CA VAL A 153 4.46 -13.33 18.28
C VAL A 153 5.00 -13.99 17.01
N VAL A 154 6.28 -13.76 16.75
CA VAL A 154 7.03 -14.41 15.66
C VAL A 154 7.77 -15.59 16.27
N LEU A 155 7.49 -16.79 15.78
CA LEU A 155 8.15 -18.02 16.22
C LEU A 155 9.55 -18.14 15.58
N ALA A 156 10.33 -19.13 16.03
CA ALA A 156 11.62 -19.42 15.44
C ALA A 156 11.48 -19.88 13.97
N GLU A 157 12.51 -19.65 13.14
CA GLU A 157 12.54 -20.03 11.72
C GLU A 157 12.10 -21.49 11.47
N ALA A 158 12.53 -22.42 12.34
CA ALA A 158 12.19 -23.84 12.24
C ALA A 158 10.66 -24.12 12.21
N GLU A 159 9.87 -23.33 12.92
CA GLU A 159 8.40 -23.47 12.98
C GLU A 159 7.75 -23.06 11.65
N TYR A 160 8.39 -22.18 10.90
CA TYR A 160 7.92 -21.73 9.59
C TYR A 160 8.53 -22.50 8.42
N ALA A 161 9.40 -23.49 8.64
CA ALA A 161 10.09 -24.21 7.56
C ALA A 161 9.15 -24.75 6.46
N LYS A 162 7.96 -25.23 6.84
CA LYS A 162 6.92 -25.67 5.88
C LYS A 162 6.31 -24.51 5.10
N MET A 163 6.06 -23.38 5.77
CA MET A 163 5.54 -22.17 5.15
C MET A 163 6.59 -21.51 4.25
N MET A 164 7.85 -21.39 4.66
CA MET A 164 8.92 -20.80 3.85
C MET A 164 9.18 -21.60 2.57
N ASN A 165 8.98 -22.92 2.62
CA ASN A 165 8.99 -23.73 1.42
C ASN A 165 7.77 -23.52 0.49
N VAL A 166 6.89 -22.52 0.75
CA VAL A 166 5.63 -22.11 0.07
C VAL A 166 5.35 -22.88 -1.22
N GLY A 167 5.10 -24.15 -0.99
CA GLY A 167 5.01 -25.28 -1.89
C GLY A 167 4.70 -26.54 -1.08
N VAL A 168 4.48 -26.35 0.24
CA VAL A 168 3.85 -27.28 1.16
C VAL A 168 3.03 -26.45 2.16
N LEU A 169 2.06 -25.66 1.70
CA LEU A 169 1.01 -25.15 2.60
C LEU A 169 0.02 -26.30 2.87
N SER A 170 0.48 -27.38 3.50
CA SER A 170 -0.45 -28.41 3.97
C SER A 170 -1.35 -27.81 5.06
N LEU A 171 -2.67 -27.96 4.88
CA LEU A 171 -3.74 -27.65 5.85
C LEU A 171 -3.50 -28.18 7.28
N SER A 172 -2.49 -29.03 7.49
CA SER A 172 -2.01 -29.45 8.81
C SER A 172 -1.54 -28.29 9.71
N LEU A 173 -1.15 -27.12 9.17
CA LEU A 173 -0.81 -25.94 9.98
C LEU A 173 -2.02 -25.30 10.68
N CYS A 174 -3.24 -25.47 10.16
CA CYS A 174 -4.47 -24.99 10.82
C CYS A 174 -5.02 -25.99 11.85
N ALA A 175 -4.75 -27.29 11.67
CA ALA A 175 -5.23 -28.34 12.57
C ALA A 175 -4.28 -28.60 13.76
N GLY A 176 -2.97 -28.43 13.58
CA GLY A 176 -1.95 -28.80 14.58
C GLY A 176 -1.79 -27.87 15.78
N TRP A 177 -2.55 -26.76 15.86
CA TRP A 177 -2.58 -25.89 17.05
C TRP A 177 -3.54 -26.39 18.15
N ARG A 178 -4.30 -27.45 17.89
CA ARG A 178 -4.96 -28.24 18.93
C ARG A 178 -4.20 -29.56 19.05
N GLY A 179 -3.55 -29.76 20.20
CA GLY A 179 -2.85 -30.99 20.50
C GLY A 179 -3.82 -32.17 20.49
N GLU A 180 -3.81 -32.93 19.40
CA GLU A 180 -4.36 -34.27 19.31
C GLU A 180 -3.45 -35.08 18.39
N SER A 181 -2.57 -35.84 19.03
CA SER A 181 -1.78 -36.91 18.45
C SER A 181 -2.71 -38.08 18.14
N ASP A 182 -3.06 -38.27 16.86
CA ASP A 182 -3.30 -39.58 16.23
C ASP A 182 -3.95 -39.39 14.85
N LEU A 183 -3.13 -39.34 13.80
CA LEU A 183 -3.51 -39.89 12.49
C LEU A 183 -2.24 -40.17 11.68
N GLY A 184 -1.83 -41.44 11.73
CA GLY A 184 -0.61 -41.93 11.11
C GLY A 184 -0.65 -41.96 9.57
N THR A 185 0.52 -41.72 9.00
CA THR A 185 1.16 -42.53 7.94
C THR A 185 0.45 -42.80 6.60
N ALA A 186 -0.69 -42.16 6.30
CA ALA A 186 -1.32 -42.21 4.97
C ALA A 186 -1.24 -40.88 4.18
N GLY A 187 -0.94 -39.75 4.85
CA GLY A 187 -0.81 -38.43 4.21
C GLY A 187 0.59 -38.08 3.68
N ALA A 188 1.59 -38.92 3.94
CA ALA A 188 2.99 -38.65 3.62
C ALA A 188 3.40 -39.04 2.18
N GLN A 189 2.48 -39.61 1.39
CA GLN A 189 2.75 -40.06 0.01
C GLN A 189 2.28 -39.10 -1.09
N PHE A 190 1.75 -37.92 -0.74
CA PHE A 190 1.39 -36.87 -1.72
C PHE A 190 2.47 -35.79 -1.91
N LEU A 191 3.61 -35.90 -1.21
CA LEU A 191 4.58 -34.82 -1.04
C LEU A 191 5.61 -34.66 -2.17
N ASN A 192 5.27 -34.99 -3.42
CA ASN A 192 6.25 -34.86 -4.51
C ASN A 192 5.74 -34.44 -5.89
N ASN A 193 4.50 -33.95 -6.04
CA ASN A 193 3.98 -33.52 -7.35
C ASN A 193 3.33 -32.12 -7.31
N ASP A 194 3.96 -31.15 -7.98
CA ASP A 194 3.39 -30.06 -8.80
C ASP A 194 2.17 -29.17 -8.38
N ASN A 195 1.46 -29.33 -7.25
CA ASN A 195 0.10 -28.75 -7.11
C ASN A 195 -0.20 -27.77 -5.94
N ASP A 196 0.73 -26.89 -5.57
CA ASP A 196 0.50 -25.92 -4.47
C ASP A 196 -0.05 -24.53 -4.91
N ILE A 197 -0.16 -24.29 -6.22
CA ILE A 197 -0.69 -23.02 -6.74
C ILE A 197 -2.20 -22.86 -6.51
N GLU A 198 -2.93 -23.98 -6.49
CA GLU A 198 -4.37 -24.00 -6.23
C GLU A 198 -4.69 -23.48 -4.83
N LEU A 199 -3.87 -23.84 -3.83
CA LEU A 199 -4.05 -23.35 -2.47
C LEU A 199 -3.87 -21.84 -2.36
N VAL A 200 -2.85 -21.31 -3.04
CA VAL A 200 -2.57 -19.87 -3.08
C VAL A 200 -3.72 -19.12 -3.76
N LEU A 201 -4.28 -19.70 -4.83
CA LEU A 201 -5.47 -19.16 -5.49
C LEU A 201 -6.70 -19.24 -4.59
N ASN A 202 -6.94 -20.35 -3.90
CA ASN A 202 -8.03 -20.49 -2.93
C ASN A 202 -7.91 -19.47 -1.80
N LEU A 203 -6.70 -19.25 -1.28
CA LEU A 203 -6.45 -18.22 -0.28
C LEU A 203 -6.75 -16.83 -0.84
N ALA A 204 -6.36 -16.52 -2.07
CA ALA A 204 -6.68 -15.26 -2.72
C ALA A 204 -8.20 -15.06 -2.91
N HIS A 205 -8.94 -16.11 -3.27
CA HIS A 205 -10.40 -16.08 -3.36
C HIS A 205 -11.06 -15.82 -2.00
N MET A 206 -10.51 -16.37 -0.91
CA MET A 206 -11.00 -16.11 0.44
C MET A 206 -10.57 -14.71 0.96
N ALA A 207 -9.48 -14.16 0.42
CA ALA A 207 -8.86 -12.90 0.84
C ALA A 207 -9.35 -11.67 0.06
N VAL A 208 -10.57 -11.63 -0.48
CA VAL A 208 -11.03 -10.53 -1.36
C VAL A 208 -10.78 -9.13 -0.78
N GLY A 209 -10.95 -8.95 0.54
CA GLY A 209 -10.71 -7.67 1.23
C GLY A 209 -9.26 -7.41 1.67
N GLU A 210 -8.37 -8.39 1.53
CA GLU A 210 -6.97 -8.36 1.99
C GLU A 210 -6.00 -8.79 0.87
N LEU A 211 -6.45 -8.78 -0.39
CA LEU A 211 -5.69 -9.30 -1.53
C LEU A 211 -4.37 -8.55 -1.72
N ASP A 212 -4.37 -7.22 -1.58
CA ASP A 212 -3.14 -6.42 -1.67
C ASP A 212 -2.11 -6.85 -0.62
N ARG A 213 -2.55 -7.05 0.63
CA ARG A 213 -1.70 -7.50 1.74
C ARG A 213 -1.18 -8.92 1.52
N LEU A 214 -2.04 -9.82 1.04
CA LEU A 214 -1.65 -11.18 0.68
C LEU A 214 -0.58 -11.17 -0.42
N SER A 215 -0.81 -10.40 -1.49
CA SER A 215 0.12 -10.28 -2.61
C SER A 215 1.48 -9.74 -2.18
N GLU A 216 1.52 -8.71 -1.33
CA GLU A 216 2.77 -8.17 -0.79
C GLU A 216 3.55 -9.22 0.02
N LEU A 217 2.87 -9.96 0.91
CA LEU A 217 3.50 -11.03 1.69
C LEU A 217 4.02 -12.16 0.80
N LEU A 218 3.23 -12.62 -0.16
CA LEU A 218 3.63 -13.68 -1.09
C LEU A 218 4.85 -13.27 -1.92
N ILE A 219 4.89 -12.03 -2.43
CA ILE A 219 6.07 -11.51 -3.15
C ILE A 219 7.31 -11.57 -2.26
N ARG A 220 7.22 -11.07 -1.02
CA ARG A 220 8.36 -11.02 -0.10
C ARG A 220 8.86 -12.43 0.24
N ILE A 221 7.96 -13.37 0.51
CA ILE A 221 8.32 -14.76 0.83
C ILE A 221 8.90 -15.46 -0.40
N TYR A 222 8.29 -15.35 -1.58
CA TYR A 222 8.80 -16.00 -2.78
C TYR A 222 10.13 -15.42 -3.26
N GLU A 223 10.34 -14.11 -3.09
CA GLU A 223 11.61 -13.46 -3.42
C GLU A 223 12.73 -13.90 -2.47
N ALA A 224 12.44 -14.00 -1.16
CA ALA A 224 13.41 -14.48 -0.17
C ALA A 224 13.85 -15.94 -0.41
N ASN A 225 12.98 -16.75 -1.02
CA ASN A 225 13.26 -18.15 -1.35
C ASN A 225 13.68 -18.38 -2.82
N GLU A 226 13.90 -17.31 -3.60
CA GLU A 226 14.29 -17.37 -5.02
C GLU A 226 13.29 -18.10 -5.94
N ARG A 227 12.03 -18.24 -5.52
CA ARG A 227 10.96 -18.92 -6.28
C ARG A 227 10.01 -17.98 -7.01
N LEU A 228 10.19 -16.66 -6.88
CA LEU A 228 9.25 -15.68 -7.39
C LEU A 228 8.96 -15.83 -8.89
N VAL A 229 10.01 -15.95 -9.71
CA VAL A 229 9.86 -16.05 -11.17
C VAL A 229 9.07 -17.30 -11.56
N GLU A 230 9.36 -18.44 -10.94
CA GLU A 230 8.64 -19.71 -11.13
C GLU A 230 7.14 -19.52 -10.81
N ARG A 231 6.82 -18.95 -9.65
CA ARG A 231 5.43 -18.77 -9.18
C ARG A 231 4.63 -17.81 -10.04
N ILE A 232 5.22 -16.67 -10.41
CA ILE A 232 4.59 -15.73 -11.33
C ILE A 232 4.32 -16.38 -12.69
N SER A 233 5.25 -17.19 -13.19
CA SER A 233 5.09 -17.88 -14.47
C SER A 233 3.94 -18.90 -14.44
N GLN A 234 3.81 -19.65 -13.35
CA GLN A 234 2.70 -20.59 -13.15
C GLN A 234 1.36 -19.84 -13.08
N LEU A 235 1.28 -18.74 -12.33
CA LEU A 235 0.06 -17.90 -12.24
C LEU A 235 -0.30 -17.29 -13.60
N ALA A 236 0.69 -16.81 -14.36
CA ALA A 236 0.50 -16.27 -15.70
C ALA A 236 -0.02 -17.34 -16.66
N ALA A 237 0.55 -18.55 -16.63
CA ALA A 237 0.08 -19.66 -17.44
C ALA A 237 -1.39 -20.02 -17.14
N LEU A 238 -1.79 -20.02 -15.87
CA LEU A 238 -3.18 -20.28 -15.48
C LEU A 238 -4.14 -19.19 -15.98
N GLU A 239 -3.76 -17.91 -15.89
CA GLU A 239 -4.60 -16.81 -16.37
C GLU A 239 -4.70 -16.79 -17.91
N ILE A 240 -3.64 -17.18 -18.63
CA ILE A 240 -3.61 -17.31 -20.10
C ILE A 240 -4.43 -18.52 -20.57
N ASN A 241 -4.34 -19.65 -19.88
CA ASN A 241 -5.09 -20.88 -20.21
C ASN A 241 -6.58 -20.79 -19.84
N GLY A 242 -7.02 -19.67 -19.25
CA GLY A 242 -8.42 -19.37 -18.99
C GLY A 242 -9.22 -19.09 -20.27
N ASP A 243 -10.31 -18.34 -20.15
CA ASP A 243 -11.20 -18.07 -21.27
C ASP A 243 -10.55 -17.17 -22.34
N GLN A 244 -10.32 -17.72 -23.54
CA GLN A 244 -9.74 -17.02 -24.69
C GLN A 244 -10.60 -15.84 -25.19
N SER A 245 -11.89 -15.78 -24.83
CA SER A 245 -12.76 -14.63 -25.14
C SER A 245 -12.27 -13.32 -24.51
N THR A 246 -11.39 -13.40 -23.51
CA THR A 246 -10.84 -12.28 -22.75
C THR A 246 -9.46 -11.82 -23.21
N ALA A 247 -8.97 -12.31 -24.36
CA ALA A 247 -7.64 -11.99 -24.89
C ALA A 247 -7.35 -10.47 -24.94
N SER A 248 -8.32 -9.66 -25.37
CA SER A 248 -8.19 -8.19 -25.42
C SER A 248 -8.16 -7.49 -24.05
N ILE A 249 -8.50 -8.19 -22.97
CA ILE A 249 -8.48 -7.72 -21.58
C ILE A 249 -7.54 -8.55 -20.69
N LEU A 250 -6.66 -9.36 -21.30
CA LEU A 250 -5.71 -10.22 -20.60
C LEU A 250 -4.89 -9.40 -19.61
N PHE A 251 -4.78 -9.89 -18.37
CA PHE A 251 -4.11 -9.21 -17.27
C PHE A 251 -4.65 -7.81 -16.98
N ARG A 252 -5.90 -7.42 -17.32
CA ARG A 252 -6.50 -6.14 -16.92
C ARG A 252 -7.38 -6.23 -15.68
N ALA A 253 -7.80 -7.43 -15.29
CA ALA A 253 -8.53 -7.66 -14.05
C ALA A 253 -7.63 -7.52 -12.82
N ASN A 254 -8.22 -7.33 -11.64
CA ASN A 254 -7.53 -7.38 -10.35
C ASN A 254 -7.44 -8.84 -9.89
N THR A 255 -6.49 -9.57 -10.46
CA THR A 255 -6.16 -10.95 -10.10
C THR A 255 -5.03 -11.00 -9.08
N LEU A 256 -4.81 -12.16 -8.47
CA LEU A 256 -3.65 -12.36 -7.59
C LEU A 256 -2.33 -12.04 -8.32
N LEU A 257 -2.18 -12.52 -9.56
CA LEU A 257 -1.01 -12.28 -10.39
C LEU A 257 -0.73 -10.78 -10.59
N THR A 258 -1.75 -10.03 -11.01
CA THR A 258 -1.62 -8.60 -11.30
C THR A 258 -1.29 -7.80 -10.04
N LYS A 259 -1.88 -8.15 -8.90
CA LYS A 259 -1.56 -7.57 -7.59
C LYS A 259 -0.17 -7.91 -7.09
N MET A 260 0.27 -9.15 -7.28
CA MET A 260 1.65 -9.56 -6.98
C MET A 260 2.66 -8.78 -7.83
N LEU A 261 2.43 -8.65 -9.13
CA LEU A 261 3.33 -7.88 -10.00
C LEU A 261 3.32 -6.38 -9.70
N GLU A 262 2.17 -5.79 -9.35
CA GLU A 262 2.09 -4.42 -8.83
C GLU A 262 2.99 -4.23 -7.61
N ALA A 263 2.87 -5.12 -6.61
CA ALA A 263 3.67 -5.07 -5.39
C ALA A 263 5.16 -5.25 -5.69
N TYR A 264 5.52 -6.19 -6.56
CA TYR A 264 6.91 -6.43 -6.93
C TYR A 264 7.53 -5.26 -7.68
N MET A 265 6.83 -4.67 -8.66
CA MET A 265 7.31 -3.48 -9.38
C MET A 265 7.53 -2.30 -8.42
N ARG A 266 6.70 -2.14 -7.37
CA ARG A 266 6.95 -1.13 -6.33
C ARG A 266 8.17 -1.46 -5.48
N LEU A 267 8.40 -2.74 -5.15
CA LEU A 267 9.54 -3.20 -4.34
C LEU A 267 10.88 -2.95 -5.03
N VAL A 268 10.98 -3.31 -6.32
CA VAL A 268 12.27 -3.29 -7.05
C VAL A 268 12.43 -2.12 -8.01
N GLY A 269 11.33 -1.49 -8.44
CA GLY A 269 11.31 -0.53 -9.53
C GLY A 269 11.56 0.93 -9.13
N ARG A 270 11.85 1.24 -7.86
CA ARG A 270 11.97 2.64 -7.39
C ARG A 270 13.00 3.45 -8.18
N THR A 271 14.20 2.91 -8.39
CA THR A 271 15.28 3.58 -9.14
C THR A 271 14.91 3.76 -10.62
N PHE A 272 14.25 2.76 -11.20
CA PHE A 272 13.75 2.81 -12.57
C PHE A 272 12.68 3.90 -12.74
N LEU A 273 11.75 4.00 -11.79
CA LEU A 273 10.67 4.98 -11.79
C LEU A 273 11.18 6.41 -11.61
N GLU A 274 12.08 6.63 -10.65
CA GLU A 274 12.68 7.94 -10.39
C GLU A 274 13.47 8.43 -11.61
N ALA A 275 14.25 7.55 -12.23
CA ALA A 275 15.00 7.87 -13.44
C ALA A 275 14.08 8.19 -14.63
N SER A 276 12.95 7.50 -14.74
CA SER A 276 12.01 7.65 -15.86
C SER A 276 11.13 8.88 -15.73
N LEU A 277 10.57 9.15 -14.55
CA LEU A 277 9.52 10.15 -14.34
C LEU A 277 9.88 11.31 -13.39
N GLY A 278 10.83 11.09 -12.47
CA GLY A 278 11.00 11.92 -11.26
C GLY A 278 11.25 13.39 -11.56
N ALA A 279 12.16 13.70 -12.49
CA ALA A 279 12.51 15.07 -12.86
C ALA A 279 11.30 15.84 -13.43
N VAL A 280 10.57 15.23 -14.36
CA VAL A 280 9.44 15.89 -15.05
C VAL A 280 8.26 16.09 -14.09
N ILE A 281 7.93 15.08 -13.28
CA ILE A 281 6.85 15.18 -12.29
C ILE A 281 7.16 16.27 -11.25
N ARG A 282 8.40 16.33 -10.75
CA ARG A 282 8.83 17.38 -9.82
C ARG A 282 8.71 18.77 -10.44
N ARG A 283 9.04 18.92 -11.73
CA ARG A 283 8.86 20.20 -12.44
C ARG A 283 7.39 20.59 -12.58
N ILE A 284 6.52 19.68 -13.01
CA ILE A 284 5.08 19.94 -13.15
C ILE A 284 4.49 20.44 -11.82
N CYS A 285 4.79 19.73 -10.74
CA CYS A 285 4.26 20.05 -9.41
C CYS A 285 4.90 21.32 -8.82
N GLY A 286 6.21 21.53 -9.02
CA GLY A 286 6.93 22.70 -8.51
C GLY A 286 6.54 23.99 -9.23
N ALA A 287 6.36 23.94 -10.55
CA ALA A 287 5.94 25.08 -11.36
C ALA A 287 4.42 25.31 -11.37
N LYS A 288 3.64 24.41 -10.75
CA LYS A 288 2.17 24.45 -10.70
C LYS A 288 1.54 24.54 -12.09
N VAL A 289 2.02 23.70 -13.01
CA VAL A 289 1.61 23.73 -14.42
C VAL A 289 0.12 23.43 -14.54
N GLU A 290 -0.64 24.36 -15.13
CA GLU A 290 -2.09 24.26 -15.32
C GLU A 290 -2.41 24.09 -16.81
N LEU A 291 -2.70 22.87 -17.23
CA LEU A 291 -3.17 22.57 -18.57
C LEU A 291 -4.64 22.11 -18.52
N GLU A 292 -5.47 22.74 -19.34
CA GLU A 292 -6.83 22.28 -19.61
C GLU A 292 -7.10 22.32 -21.11
N ILE A 293 -7.48 21.17 -21.65
CA ILE A 293 -7.73 20.96 -23.08
C ILE A 293 -9.19 20.62 -23.37
N ASP A 294 -10.02 20.48 -22.33
CA ASP A 294 -11.48 20.36 -22.44
C ASP A 294 -12.12 21.77 -22.48
N PRO A 295 -12.70 22.21 -23.62
CA PRO A 295 -13.32 23.53 -23.74
C PRO A 295 -14.45 23.77 -22.74
N ALA A 296 -15.13 22.70 -22.28
CA ALA A 296 -16.24 22.80 -21.33
C ALA A 296 -15.78 23.13 -19.91
N LYS A 297 -14.52 22.82 -19.56
CA LYS A 297 -13.93 23.09 -18.24
C LYS A 297 -13.25 24.46 -18.15
N LEU A 298 -13.10 25.15 -19.27
CA LEU A 298 -12.58 26.51 -19.31
C LEU A 298 -13.62 27.53 -18.82
N LYS A 299 -13.13 28.62 -18.23
CA LYS A 299 -13.97 29.70 -17.66
C LYS A 299 -15.04 30.16 -18.67
N GLY A 300 -16.28 30.29 -18.18
CA GLY A 300 -17.43 30.72 -19.00
C GLY A 300 -17.34 32.14 -19.55
N SER A 301 -16.49 32.99 -18.95
CA SER A 301 -16.28 34.38 -19.38
C SER A 301 -15.45 34.52 -20.67
N LEU A 302 -14.82 33.43 -21.14
CA LEU A 302 -13.99 33.44 -22.35
C LEU A 302 -14.86 33.26 -23.59
N SER A 303 -14.57 34.00 -24.66
CA SER A 303 -15.22 33.81 -25.96
C SER A 303 -14.84 32.44 -26.57
N ALA A 304 -15.66 31.93 -27.49
CA ALA A 304 -15.39 30.65 -28.16
C ALA A 304 -14.00 30.62 -28.81
N HIS A 305 -13.62 31.70 -29.50
CA HIS A 305 -12.32 31.83 -30.14
C HIS A 305 -11.16 31.84 -29.13
N GLN A 306 -11.32 32.48 -27.97
CA GLN A 306 -10.31 32.47 -26.90
C GLN A 306 -10.15 31.08 -26.30
N LYS A 307 -11.26 30.35 -26.08
CA LYS A 307 -11.21 28.96 -25.59
C LYS A 307 -10.48 28.06 -26.56
N GLU A 308 -10.80 28.14 -27.85
CA GLU A 308 -10.16 27.33 -28.89
C GLU A 308 -8.66 27.60 -28.98
N LYS A 309 -8.25 28.88 -28.99
CA LYS A 309 -6.83 29.26 -28.99
C LYS A 309 -6.10 28.71 -27.77
N MET A 310 -6.66 28.87 -26.58
CA MET A 310 -6.05 28.40 -25.34
C MET A 310 -5.97 26.88 -25.25
N VAL A 311 -6.99 26.16 -25.73
CA VAL A 311 -6.95 24.69 -25.85
C VAL A 311 -5.83 24.26 -26.80
N GLY A 312 -5.68 24.92 -27.95
CA GLY A 312 -4.60 24.63 -28.90
C GLY A 312 -3.20 24.86 -28.30
N GLU A 313 -3.00 25.95 -27.56
CA GLU A 313 -1.75 26.24 -26.86
C GLU A 313 -1.47 25.20 -25.75
N ASN A 314 -2.48 24.87 -24.94
CA ASN A 314 -2.37 23.87 -23.88
C ASN A 314 -2.11 22.46 -24.42
N ALA A 315 -2.71 22.10 -25.55
CA ALA A 315 -2.49 20.81 -26.19
C ALA A 315 -1.04 20.69 -26.71
N ARG A 316 -0.50 21.75 -27.31
CA ARG A 316 0.92 21.79 -27.73
C ARG A 316 1.86 21.63 -26.54
N GLU A 317 1.56 22.29 -25.43
CA GLU A 317 2.39 22.17 -24.22
C GLU A 317 2.27 20.78 -23.59
N LEU A 318 1.07 20.19 -23.56
CA LEU A 318 0.84 18.82 -23.13
C LEU A 318 1.65 17.82 -23.98
N THR A 319 1.67 18.01 -25.31
CA THR A 319 2.47 17.18 -26.23
C THR A 319 3.96 17.29 -25.96
N LYS A 320 4.48 18.49 -25.64
CA LYS A 320 5.89 18.62 -25.24
C LYS A 320 6.20 17.86 -23.96
N ILE A 321 5.37 18.01 -22.93
CA ILE A 321 5.55 17.31 -21.64
C ILE A 321 5.46 15.80 -21.84
N ALA A 322 4.49 15.31 -22.61
CA ALA A 322 4.33 13.89 -22.91
C ALA A 322 5.54 13.33 -23.68
N ASN A 323 6.07 14.06 -24.67
CA ASN A 323 7.30 13.71 -25.37
C ASN A 323 8.51 13.66 -24.43
N GLU A 324 8.67 14.64 -23.55
CA GLU A 324 9.80 14.64 -22.62
C GLU A 324 9.77 13.45 -21.66
N ILE A 325 8.59 13.13 -21.11
CA ILE A 325 8.42 11.94 -20.26
C ILE A 325 8.72 10.68 -21.07
N TRP A 326 8.19 10.57 -22.29
CA TRP A 326 8.42 9.42 -23.15
C TRP A 326 9.90 9.23 -23.48
N GLN A 327 10.61 10.30 -23.86
CA GLN A 327 12.06 10.24 -24.13
C GLN A 327 12.85 9.86 -22.88
N SER A 328 12.49 10.41 -21.72
CA SER A 328 13.09 10.04 -20.44
C SER A 328 12.90 8.56 -20.12
N MET A 329 11.68 8.03 -20.30
CA MET A 329 11.41 6.59 -20.16
C MET A 329 12.26 5.79 -21.15
N TYR A 330 12.25 6.16 -22.42
CA TYR A 330 12.95 5.45 -23.49
C TYR A 330 14.47 5.37 -23.24
N ILE A 331 15.12 6.48 -22.86
CA ILE A 331 16.55 6.51 -22.57
C ILE A 331 16.89 5.67 -21.32
N ASN A 332 16.01 5.65 -20.32
CA ASN A 332 16.24 4.92 -19.07
C ASN A 332 15.72 3.46 -19.09
N ARG A 333 15.28 2.93 -20.24
CA ARG A 333 14.74 1.56 -20.35
C ARG A 333 15.71 0.46 -19.86
N SER A 334 17.01 0.71 -19.95
CA SER A 334 18.07 -0.17 -19.44
C SER A 334 18.14 -0.26 -17.91
N LYS A 335 17.52 0.67 -17.18
CA LYS A 335 17.40 0.64 -15.71
C LYS A 335 16.22 -0.20 -15.23
N CYS A 336 15.47 -0.84 -16.13
CA CYS A 336 14.45 -1.80 -15.76
C CYS A 336 15.11 -2.97 -15.01
N PRO A 337 14.68 -3.30 -13.77
CA PRO A 337 15.37 -4.29 -12.95
C PRO A 337 15.48 -5.66 -13.62
N GLY A 338 16.66 -6.29 -13.54
CA GLY A 338 16.94 -7.52 -14.28
C GLY A 338 15.98 -8.67 -13.95
N ARG A 339 15.60 -8.83 -12.68
CA ARG A 339 14.62 -9.85 -12.26
C ARG A 339 13.21 -9.58 -12.83
N LEU A 340 12.82 -8.31 -12.96
CA LEU A 340 11.55 -7.94 -13.57
C LEU A 340 11.55 -8.22 -15.08
N ARG A 341 12.68 -7.96 -15.77
CA ARG A 341 12.85 -8.33 -17.19
C ARG A 341 12.68 -9.83 -17.41
N LYS A 342 13.29 -10.67 -16.57
CA LYS A 342 13.12 -12.15 -16.63
C LYS A 342 11.66 -12.57 -16.52
N ILE A 343 10.89 -11.94 -15.64
CA ILE A 343 9.44 -12.16 -15.53
C ILE A 343 8.73 -11.77 -16.83
N PHE A 344 9.06 -10.60 -17.40
CA PHE A 344 8.45 -10.14 -18.64
C PHE A 344 8.78 -11.03 -19.84
N VAL A 345 10.03 -11.49 -19.98
CA VAL A 345 10.42 -12.52 -20.97
C VAL A 345 9.50 -13.72 -20.84
N LYS A 346 9.32 -14.24 -19.62
CA LYS A 346 8.53 -15.45 -19.40
C LYS A 346 7.04 -15.26 -19.71
N ILE A 347 6.47 -14.12 -19.33
CA ILE A 347 5.08 -13.78 -19.70
C ILE A 347 4.95 -13.65 -21.21
N GLN A 348 5.91 -13.00 -21.89
CA GLN A 348 5.88 -12.83 -23.33
C GLN A 348 5.96 -14.16 -24.08
N GLU A 349 6.79 -15.10 -23.63
CA GLU A 349 6.84 -16.48 -24.15
C GLU A 349 5.49 -17.17 -24.02
N LEU A 350 4.87 -17.12 -22.83
CA LEU A 350 3.59 -17.76 -22.57
C LEU A 350 2.48 -17.18 -23.45
N VAL A 351 2.40 -15.85 -23.57
CA VAL A 351 1.42 -15.17 -24.43
C VAL A 351 1.70 -15.47 -25.90
N GLY A 352 2.96 -15.47 -26.34
CA GLY A 352 3.32 -15.77 -27.72
C GLY A 352 3.06 -17.22 -28.14
N ASN A 353 3.09 -18.15 -27.20
CA ASN A 353 2.72 -19.55 -27.43
C ASN A 353 1.20 -19.74 -27.48
N ALA A 354 0.45 -19.00 -26.66
CA ALA A 354 -1.01 -19.10 -26.61
C ALA A 354 -1.68 -18.33 -27.75
N TYR A 355 -1.05 -17.28 -28.27
CA TYR A 355 -1.68 -16.38 -29.21
C TYR A 355 -0.73 -15.86 -30.30
N ALA A 356 -1.22 -15.80 -31.54
CA ALA A 356 -0.45 -15.37 -32.70
C ALA A 356 -0.33 -13.84 -32.85
N ASP A 357 -1.15 -13.06 -32.13
CA ASP A 357 -1.19 -11.60 -32.25
C ASP A 357 0.01 -10.93 -31.56
N GLN A 358 0.83 -10.22 -32.35
CA GLN A 358 1.99 -9.49 -31.86
C GLN A 358 1.61 -8.31 -30.97
N ASP A 359 0.52 -7.58 -31.28
CA ASP A 359 0.08 -6.45 -30.47
C ASP A 359 -0.42 -6.92 -29.10
N MET A 360 -0.89 -8.15 -28.99
CA MET A 360 -1.25 -8.73 -27.70
C MET A 360 -0.04 -9.05 -26.81
N ARG A 361 1.06 -9.54 -27.40
CA ARG A 361 2.32 -9.71 -26.66
C ARG A 361 2.83 -8.39 -26.11
N LEU A 362 2.62 -7.29 -26.84
CA LEU A 362 3.03 -5.95 -26.39
C LEU A 362 2.08 -5.41 -25.31
N THR A 363 0.78 -5.51 -25.54
CA THR A 363 -0.23 -4.96 -24.61
C THR A 363 -0.31 -5.71 -23.29
N SER A 364 0.03 -7.01 -23.26
CA SER A 364 0.12 -7.79 -22.02
C SER A 364 1.23 -7.28 -21.08
N ILE A 365 2.45 -7.03 -21.59
CA ILE A 365 3.52 -6.42 -20.80
C ILE A 365 3.19 -4.97 -20.44
N SER A 366 2.61 -4.23 -21.39
CA SER A 366 2.16 -2.85 -21.17
C SER A 366 1.10 -2.74 -20.06
N ALA A 367 0.22 -3.74 -19.91
CA ALA A 367 -0.78 -3.78 -18.85
C ALA A 367 -0.16 -3.84 -17.43
N PHE A 368 1.07 -4.35 -17.29
CA PHE A 368 1.82 -4.26 -16.04
C PHE A 368 2.58 -2.93 -15.95
N VAL A 369 3.38 -2.63 -16.96
CA VAL A 369 4.36 -1.53 -16.88
C VAL A 369 3.70 -0.15 -16.96
N PHE A 370 2.75 0.05 -17.87
CA PHE A 370 2.04 1.33 -18.02
C PHE A 370 0.86 1.41 -17.07
N LEU A 371 -0.12 0.51 -17.23
CA LEU A 371 -1.39 0.58 -16.51
C LEU A 371 -1.24 0.43 -14.99
N ARG A 372 -0.24 -0.32 -14.52
CA ARG A 372 -0.11 -0.68 -13.09
C ARG A 372 1.12 -0.14 -12.39
N PHE A 373 2.05 0.47 -13.13
CA PHE A 373 3.26 1.03 -12.55
C PHE A 373 3.45 2.50 -12.91
N PHE A 374 3.74 2.83 -14.16
CA PHE A 374 4.00 4.22 -14.56
C PHE A 374 2.77 5.13 -14.45
N VAL A 375 1.61 4.73 -14.97
CA VAL A 375 0.39 5.56 -14.94
C VAL A 375 -0.09 5.82 -13.51
N PRO A 376 -0.18 4.81 -12.61
CA PRO A 376 -0.47 5.05 -11.20
C PRO A 376 0.55 5.97 -10.51
N ALA A 377 1.83 5.89 -10.87
CA ALA A 377 2.87 6.77 -10.34
C ALA A 377 2.75 8.22 -10.81
N ILE A 378 2.31 8.45 -12.05
CA ILE A 378 2.02 9.81 -12.56
C ILE A 378 0.78 10.37 -11.87
N LEU A 379 -0.25 9.56 -11.66
CA LEU A 379 -1.49 9.99 -11.00
C LEU A 379 -1.30 10.25 -9.50
N ASN A 380 -0.46 9.46 -8.83
CA ASN A 380 -0.26 9.55 -7.38
C ASN A 380 1.25 9.59 -7.03
N PRO A 381 1.99 10.64 -7.44
CA PRO A 381 3.45 10.67 -7.34
C PRO A 381 3.98 10.63 -5.91
N ARG A 382 3.17 11.09 -4.94
CA ARG A 382 3.50 10.98 -3.51
C ARG A 382 3.53 9.53 -3.03
N LEU A 383 2.57 8.69 -3.46
CA LEU A 383 2.52 7.27 -3.05
C LEU A 383 3.70 6.46 -3.59
N PHE A 384 4.31 6.93 -4.67
CA PHE A 384 5.50 6.34 -5.29
C PHE A 384 6.80 7.04 -4.88
N ASN A 385 6.75 7.95 -3.90
CA ASN A 385 7.90 8.71 -3.37
C ASN A 385 8.66 9.56 -4.41
N LEU A 386 7.99 9.97 -5.49
CA LEU A 386 8.56 10.88 -6.51
C LEU A 386 8.53 12.34 -6.05
N ILE A 387 7.59 12.67 -5.16
CA ILE A 387 7.47 13.97 -4.48
C ILE A 387 7.10 13.77 -3.01
N GLN A 388 7.38 14.77 -2.18
CA GLN A 388 7.14 14.73 -0.73
C GLN A 388 5.86 15.46 -0.28
N PHE A 389 5.09 16.00 -1.23
CA PHE A 389 3.88 16.79 -0.96
C PHE A 389 2.73 16.38 -1.88
N GLN A 390 1.50 16.76 -1.52
CA GLN A 390 0.33 16.52 -2.37
C GLN A 390 0.32 17.52 -3.53
N PRO A 391 0.18 17.09 -4.80
CA PRO A 391 -0.01 18.02 -5.92
C PRO A 391 -1.27 18.88 -5.70
N ASP A 392 -1.22 20.15 -6.08
CA ASP A 392 -2.42 20.99 -6.12
C ASP A 392 -3.37 20.54 -7.24
N SER A 393 -4.63 20.97 -7.20
CA SER A 393 -5.67 20.51 -8.13
C SER A 393 -5.34 20.79 -9.61
N LYS A 394 -4.59 21.85 -9.91
CA LYS A 394 -4.23 22.21 -11.28
C LYS A 394 -3.10 21.33 -11.80
N SER A 395 -2.05 21.16 -11.01
CA SER A 395 -0.97 20.20 -11.32
C SER A 395 -1.52 18.78 -11.46
N GLN A 396 -2.44 18.37 -10.57
CA GLN A 396 -3.09 17.06 -10.62
C GLN A 396 -3.88 16.87 -11.92
N ARG A 397 -4.55 17.91 -12.41
CA ARG A 397 -5.23 17.88 -13.71
C ARG A 397 -4.25 17.65 -14.85
N THR A 398 -3.14 18.39 -14.87
CA THR A 398 -2.05 18.21 -15.86
C THR A 398 -1.48 16.79 -15.81
N LEU A 399 -1.17 16.26 -14.63
CA LEU A 399 -0.70 14.87 -14.44
C LEU A 399 -1.72 13.86 -14.98
N THR A 400 -3.02 14.10 -14.77
CA THR A 400 -4.08 13.25 -15.29
C THR A 400 -4.12 13.23 -16.82
N LEU A 401 -3.94 14.39 -17.46
CA LEU A 401 -3.88 14.48 -18.92
C LEU A 401 -2.68 13.71 -19.49
N VAL A 402 -1.50 13.89 -18.89
CA VAL A 402 -0.28 13.15 -19.24
C VAL A 402 -0.47 11.64 -19.08
N ALA A 403 -1.00 11.22 -17.93
CA ALA A 403 -1.27 9.83 -17.62
C ALA A 403 -2.22 9.19 -18.65
N LYS A 404 -3.29 9.90 -19.05
CA LYS A 404 -4.19 9.44 -20.10
C LYS A 404 -3.49 9.27 -21.44
N THR A 405 -2.69 10.25 -21.87
CA THR A 405 -1.93 10.17 -23.13
C THR A 405 -1.01 8.96 -23.16
N LEU A 406 -0.23 8.73 -22.10
CA LEU A 406 0.67 7.58 -22.01
C LEU A 406 -0.08 6.26 -21.88
N GLN A 407 -1.24 6.24 -21.22
CA GLN A 407 -2.12 5.06 -21.18
C GLN A 407 -2.69 4.73 -22.57
N GLY A 408 -3.02 5.74 -23.38
CA GLY A 408 -3.45 5.57 -24.77
C GLY A 408 -2.36 4.93 -25.63
N LEU A 409 -1.11 5.41 -25.49
CA LEU A 409 0.07 4.80 -26.10
C LEU A 409 0.25 3.35 -25.64
N GLY A 410 0.18 3.09 -24.33
CA GLY A 410 0.32 1.75 -23.75
C GLY A 410 -0.77 0.76 -24.16
N ASN A 411 -1.97 1.24 -24.48
CA ASN A 411 -3.07 0.40 -24.98
C ASN A 411 -3.07 0.24 -26.50
N LEU A 412 -2.19 0.95 -27.23
CA LEU A 412 -2.21 1.02 -28.69
C LEU A 412 -3.55 1.56 -29.24
N THR A 413 -4.20 2.46 -28.50
CA THR A 413 -5.53 3.00 -28.84
C THR A 413 -5.49 4.51 -29.03
N LEU A 414 -6.12 4.99 -30.11
CA LEU A 414 -6.35 6.42 -30.33
C LEU A 414 -7.61 6.91 -29.60
N PHE A 415 -7.62 8.19 -29.25
CA PHE A 415 -8.79 8.85 -28.68
C PHE A 415 -9.85 9.09 -29.77
N GLY A 416 -11.09 8.77 -29.43
CA GLY A 416 -12.25 8.91 -30.33
C GLY A 416 -13.40 9.70 -29.69
N VAL A 417 -14.63 9.34 -30.05
CA VAL A 417 -15.85 10.11 -29.75
C VAL A 417 -16.16 10.23 -28.25
N LYS A 418 -15.68 9.30 -27.42
CA LYS A 418 -15.90 9.34 -25.96
C LYS A 418 -15.22 10.54 -25.29
N GLU A 419 -14.04 10.93 -25.78
CA GLU A 419 -13.26 12.05 -25.25
C GLU A 419 -12.67 12.87 -26.42
N PRO A 420 -13.50 13.63 -27.17
CA PRO A 420 -13.07 14.31 -28.40
C PRO A 420 -11.93 15.30 -28.17
N TRP A 421 -11.88 15.92 -26.99
CA TRP A 421 -10.85 16.87 -26.59
C TRP A 421 -9.45 16.24 -26.43
N MET A 422 -9.35 14.91 -26.24
CA MET A 422 -8.05 14.19 -26.22
C MET A 422 -7.54 13.87 -27.63
N SER A 423 -8.33 14.06 -28.69
CA SER A 423 -7.92 13.74 -30.06
C SER A 423 -6.66 14.49 -30.52
N ALA A 424 -6.39 15.66 -29.93
CA ALA A 424 -5.15 16.41 -30.15
C ALA A 424 -3.88 15.62 -29.78
N MET A 425 -4.00 14.56 -28.96
CA MET A 425 -2.89 13.69 -28.56
C MET A 425 -2.69 12.48 -29.48
N ASN A 426 -3.58 12.28 -30.47
CA ASN A 426 -3.47 11.15 -31.39
C ASN A 426 -2.20 11.20 -32.24
N GLU A 427 -1.78 12.40 -32.66
CA GLU A 427 -0.54 12.60 -33.41
C GLU A 427 0.68 12.14 -32.60
N PHE A 428 0.73 12.47 -31.30
CA PHE A 428 1.76 11.98 -30.39
C PHE A 428 1.76 10.46 -30.31
N ILE A 429 0.58 9.83 -30.12
CA ILE A 429 0.48 8.37 -30.02
C ILE A 429 1.03 7.74 -31.29
N SER A 430 0.50 8.12 -32.46
CA SER A 430 0.91 7.58 -33.77
C SER A 430 2.41 7.74 -34.02
N THR A 431 3.00 8.88 -33.64
CA THR A 431 4.43 9.15 -33.84
C THR A 431 5.31 8.27 -32.95
N GLN A 432 4.90 8.00 -31.71
CA GLN A 432 5.72 7.25 -30.76
C GLN A 432 5.53 5.74 -30.80
N LEU A 433 4.55 5.22 -31.57
CA LEU A 433 4.20 3.80 -31.61
C LEU A 433 5.41 2.88 -31.86
N ASP A 434 6.28 3.19 -32.83
CA ASP A 434 7.40 2.29 -33.16
C ASP A 434 8.46 2.27 -32.07
N SER A 435 8.77 3.43 -31.49
CA SER A 435 9.66 3.51 -30.32
C SER A 435 9.05 2.81 -29.10
N PHE A 436 7.73 2.77 -28.98
CA PHE A 436 7.03 2.04 -27.93
C PHE A 436 7.14 0.53 -28.10
N ARG A 437 6.99 0.03 -29.33
CA ARG A 437 7.20 -1.39 -29.65
C ARG A 437 8.62 -1.83 -29.29
N ASP A 438 9.62 -1.03 -29.68
CA ASP A 438 11.02 -1.25 -29.32
C ASP A 438 11.23 -1.24 -27.80
N TYR A 439 10.65 -0.25 -27.09
CA TYR A 439 10.75 -0.15 -25.64
C TYR A 439 10.23 -1.40 -24.92
N ILE A 440 9.02 -1.86 -25.27
CA ILE A 440 8.41 -3.05 -24.66
C ILE A 440 9.23 -4.30 -24.98
N SER A 441 9.66 -4.46 -26.24
CA SER A 441 10.53 -5.56 -26.66
C SER A 441 11.84 -5.59 -25.88
N PHE A 442 12.45 -4.42 -25.67
CA PHE A 442 13.69 -4.30 -24.92
C PHE A 442 13.52 -4.76 -23.47
N ILE A 443 12.50 -4.26 -22.75
CA ILE A 443 12.30 -4.64 -21.34
C ILE A 443 11.81 -6.09 -21.17
N ALA A 444 11.25 -6.69 -22.22
CA ALA A 444 10.84 -8.10 -22.26
C ALA A 444 11.85 -9.01 -22.96
N SER A 445 13.10 -8.55 -23.12
CA SER A 445 14.21 -9.37 -23.63
C SER A 445 15.26 -9.62 -22.54
N ASP A 446 16.00 -10.71 -22.68
CA ASP A 446 17.14 -11.00 -21.80
C ASP A 446 18.19 -9.88 -21.92
N SER A 447 18.64 -9.37 -20.78
CA SER A 447 19.80 -8.47 -20.74
C SER A 447 21.06 -9.28 -21.01
N ASP A 448 21.94 -8.80 -21.89
CA ASP A 448 23.28 -9.40 -22.09
C ASP A 448 23.94 -9.67 -20.72
N GLY A 449 24.30 -10.93 -20.47
CA GLY A 449 24.85 -11.43 -19.20
C GLY A 449 26.22 -10.87 -18.80
N SER A 450 26.64 -9.75 -19.41
CA SER A 450 27.87 -9.00 -19.13
C SER A 450 27.66 -7.81 -18.18
N ALA A 451 26.42 -7.48 -17.82
CA ALA A 451 26.13 -6.41 -16.88
C ALA A 451 26.51 -6.82 -15.44
N LYS A 452 27.28 -5.97 -14.75
CA LYS A 452 27.55 -6.14 -13.31
C LYS A 452 26.22 -6.24 -12.55
N PRO A 453 26.09 -7.15 -11.56
CA PRO A 453 24.90 -7.24 -10.73
C PRO A 453 24.58 -5.86 -10.13
N GLU A 454 23.35 -5.39 -10.33
CA GLU A 454 22.85 -4.16 -9.69
C GLU A 454 22.46 -4.42 -8.23
N TRP A 455 22.23 -3.35 -7.45
CA TRP A 455 21.90 -3.46 -6.03
C TRP A 455 20.63 -4.28 -5.76
N THR A 456 19.72 -4.43 -6.71
CA THR A 456 18.51 -5.27 -6.61
C THR A 456 18.81 -6.76 -6.80
N SER A 457 20.04 -7.13 -7.17
CA SER A 457 20.49 -8.52 -7.28
C SER A 457 21.02 -9.02 -5.94
N ASN A 458 20.69 -10.27 -5.59
CA ASN A 458 21.32 -11.01 -4.49
C ASN A 458 22.83 -11.21 -4.70
N GLN A 459 23.30 -11.11 -5.94
CA GLN A 459 24.72 -11.23 -6.31
C GLN A 459 25.49 -9.90 -6.26
N PHE A 460 24.90 -8.82 -5.76
CA PHE A 460 25.59 -7.54 -5.64
C PHE A 460 26.78 -7.65 -4.68
N GLU A 461 27.97 -7.31 -5.15
CA GLU A 461 29.24 -7.51 -4.44
C GLU A 461 29.25 -6.88 -3.03
N ALA A 462 28.60 -5.73 -2.86
CA ALA A 462 28.55 -5.02 -1.58
C ALA A 462 27.81 -5.80 -0.47
N TYR A 463 27.02 -6.82 -0.82
CA TYR A 463 26.28 -7.62 0.17
C TYR A 463 27.10 -8.78 0.75
N GLY A 464 28.29 -9.06 0.23
CA GLY A 464 29.13 -10.17 0.71
C GLY A 464 29.42 -10.10 2.21
N LEU A 465 29.81 -8.93 2.73
CA LEU A 465 30.09 -8.74 4.15
C LEU A 465 28.82 -8.88 5.02
N PRO A 466 27.70 -8.19 4.74
CA PRO A 466 26.44 -8.41 5.45
C PRO A 466 26.01 -9.89 5.52
N TYR A 467 26.10 -10.63 4.40
CA TYR A 467 25.76 -12.05 4.40
C TYR A 467 26.72 -12.89 5.24
N ALA A 468 28.03 -12.63 5.18
CA ALA A 468 29.02 -13.31 6.01
C ALA A 468 28.79 -13.05 7.51
N LEU A 469 28.49 -11.80 7.88
CA LEU A 469 28.15 -11.44 9.26
C LEU A 469 26.91 -12.18 9.74
N ARG A 470 25.82 -12.17 8.95
CA ARG A 470 24.62 -12.95 9.27
C ARG A 470 24.92 -14.44 9.43
N ALA A 471 25.73 -15.02 8.55
CA ALA A 471 26.12 -16.43 8.61
C ALA A 471 26.96 -16.74 9.87
N SER A 472 27.71 -15.79 10.40
CA SER A 472 28.49 -15.96 11.64
C SER A 472 27.64 -16.02 12.91
N LEU A 473 26.39 -15.56 12.87
CA LEU A 473 25.50 -15.55 14.02
C LEU A 473 24.90 -16.94 14.29
N PRO A 474 24.63 -17.29 15.57
CA PRO A 474 23.83 -18.47 15.92
C PRO A 474 22.44 -18.44 15.25
N PRO A 475 21.83 -19.59 14.91
CA PRO A 475 20.54 -19.63 14.21
C PRO A 475 19.45 -18.76 14.85
N ALA A 476 19.25 -18.86 16.16
CA ALA A 476 18.26 -18.06 16.90
C ALA A 476 18.52 -16.54 16.85
N SER A 477 19.75 -16.11 16.54
CA SER A 477 20.12 -14.71 16.39
C SER A 477 20.02 -14.21 14.95
N ARG A 478 19.76 -15.10 13.97
CA ARG A 478 19.50 -14.74 12.58
C ARG A 478 18.03 -14.35 12.37
N ASP A 479 17.14 -14.89 13.20
CA ASP A 479 15.72 -14.59 13.18
C ASP A 479 15.50 -13.09 13.42
N GLY A 480 14.65 -12.47 12.60
CA GLY A 480 14.39 -11.03 12.67
C GLY A 480 15.47 -10.14 12.03
N ILE A 481 16.54 -10.71 11.48
CA ILE A 481 17.50 -9.95 10.65
C ILE A 481 16.99 -9.94 9.20
N PRO A 482 16.69 -8.77 8.61
CA PRO A 482 16.26 -8.69 7.22
C PRO A 482 17.34 -9.15 6.24
N THR A 483 16.95 -9.82 5.16
CA THR A 483 17.80 -10.20 4.04
C THR A 483 17.92 -9.06 3.03
N LEU A 484 19.13 -8.85 2.53
CA LEU A 484 19.38 -7.96 1.41
C LEU A 484 18.94 -8.64 0.10
N PRO A 485 18.59 -7.88 -0.96
CA PRO A 485 18.65 -6.41 -1.06
C PRO A 485 17.43 -5.66 -0.53
N HIS A 486 16.30 -6.35 -0.38
CA HIS A 486 15.01 -5.70 -0.16
C HIS A 486 14.60 -5.60 1.31
N LEU A 487 15.51 -5.95 2.24
CA LEU A 487 15.26 -6.02 3.68
C LEU A 487 14.05 -6.92 3.98
N LEU A 488 14.03 -8.12 3.38
CA LEU A 488 12.96 -9.09 3.57
C LEU A 488 13.18 -9.85 4.86
N ASP A 489 12.13 -10.07 5.65
CA ASP A 489 12.21 -10.86 6.86
C ASP A 489 11.30 -12.07 6.67
N PRO A 490 11.80 -13.17 6.08
CA PRO A 490 10.94 -14.29 5.67
C PRO A 490 10.22 -14.93 6.87
N VAL A 491 10.85 -14.97 8.04
CA VAL A 491 10.28 -15.50 9.27
C VAL A 491 9.08 -14.66 9.71
N ARG A 492 9.25 -13.33 9.74
CA ARG A 492 8.17 -12.40 10.05
C ARG A 492 7.09 -12.37 8.98
N ASP A 493 7.46 -12.39 7.70
CA ASP A 493 6.52 -12.38 6.58
C ASP A 493 5.66 -13.66 6.60
N CYS A 494 6.24 -14.82 6.95
CA CYS A 494 5.49 -16.05 7.20
C CYS A 494 4.56 -15.93 8.41
N ALA A 495 5.00 -15.34 9.53
CA ALA A 495 4.14 -15.09 10.68
C ALA A 495 2.94 -14.20 10.32
N LEU A 496 3.18 -13.14 9.54
CA LEU A 496 2.14 -12.23 9.05
C LEU A 496 1.16 -12.94 8.12
N LEU A 497 1.65 -13.83 7.24
CA LEU A 497 0.82 -14.66 6.39
C LEU A 497 -0.05 -15.61 7.22
N ALA A 498 0.50 -16.26 8.25
CA ALA A 498 -0.25 -17.17 9.12
C ALA A 498 -1.36 -16.42 9.90
N SER A 499 -1.06 -15.22 10.39
CA SER A 499 -2.04 -14.34 11.03
C SER A 499 -3.16 -13.94 10.06
N LEU A 500 -2.79 -13.56 8.83
CA LEU A 500 -3.74 -13.20 7.79
C LEU A 500 -4.66 -14.37 7.43
N VAL A 501 -4.12 -15.57 7.23
CA VAL A 501 -4.88 -16.80 6.96
C VAL A 501 -5.88 -17.08 8.09
N THR A 502 -5.45 -16.91 9.34
CA THR A 502 -6.32 -17.09 10.52
C THR A 502 -7.45 -16.06 10.53
N LEU A 503 -7.16 -14.80 10.19
CA LEU A 503 -8.17 -13.73 10.11
C LEU A 503 -9.20 -14.02 9.02
N ILE A 504 -8.75 -14.46 7.85
CA ILE A 504 -9.61 -14.84 6.73
C ILE A 504 -10.56 -15.98 7.15
N HIS A 505 -10.06 -17.00 7.84
CA HIS A 505 -10.87 -18.12 8.33
C HIS A 505 -11.84 -17.75 9.46
N ARG A 506 -11.53 -16.71 10.24
CA ARG A 506 -12.39 -16.24 11.35
C ARG A 506 -13.54 -15.35 10.92
N LYS A 507 -13.56 -14.83 9.68
CA LYS A 507 -14.73 -14.11 9.18
C LYS A 507 -15.91 -15.10 9.14
N PRO A 508 -16.98 -14.89 9.93
CA PRO A 508 -18.14 -15.76 9.83
C PRO A 508 -18.64 -15.71 8.38
N SER A 509 -18.86 -16.88 7.80
CA SER A 509 -19.45 -17.08 6.48
C SER A 509 -20.88 -16.53 6.45
N GLY A 510 -21.00 -15.21 6.39
CA GLY A 510 -22.18 -14.51 5.88
C GLY A 510 -21.88 -14.16 4.43
N ASP A 511 -22.71 -14.67 3.52
CA ASP A 511 -22.59 -14.67 2.06
C ASP A 511 -21.60 -15.70 1.49
N ALA A 512 -22.08 -16.94 1.44
CA ALA A 512 -21.52 -17.94 0.54
C ALA A 512 -21.77 -17.50 -0.93
N PRO A 513 -20.74 -17.51 -1.81
CA PRO A 513 -20.96 -17.36 -3.24
C PRO A 513 -21.72 -18.58 -3.79
N PRO A 514 -22.45 -18.46 -4.92
CA PRO A 514 -23.24 -19.55 -5.45
C PRO A 514 -22.33 -20.72 -5.82
N THR A 515 -22.54 -21.85 -5.16
CA THR A 515 -21.92 -23.13 -5.50
C THR A 515 -22.22 -23.45 -6.97
N LEU A 516 -21.18 -23.54 -7.79
CA LEU A 516 -21.21 -24.24 -9.07
C LEU A 516 -21.61 -25.69 -8.79
N ARG A 517 -22.89 -26.01 -8.96
CA ARG A 517 -23.36 -27.40 -8.97
C ARG A 517 -22.76 -28.07 -10.20
N SER A 518 -21.77 -28.93 -10.00
CA SER A 518 -21.43 -29.95 -10.99
C SER A 518 -22.63 -30.89 -11.09
N SER A 519 -23.38 -30.80 -12.19
CA SER A 519 -24.40 -31.76 -12.56
C SER A 519 -23.71 -33.09 -12.91
N LEU A 520 -23.66 -34.00 -11.95
CA LEU A 520 -23.50 -35.42 -12.23
C LEU A 520 -24.84 -35.92 -12.78
N LEU A 521 -24.81 -36.35 -14.04
CA LEU A 521 -25.84 -37.14 -14.71
C LEU A 521 -26.17 -38.39 -13.88
N PRO A 522 -27.44 -38.84 -13.86
CA PRO A 522 -27.77 -40.23 -13.61
C PRO A 522 -28.13 -40.96 -14.92
N THR A 523 -27.44 -42.09 -15.13
CA THR A 523 -27.72 -43.26 -16.01
C THR A 523 -28.09 -43.05 -17.47
#